data_AF-A0AAN6FC29-F1
#
_entry.id   AF-A0AAN6FC29-F1
#
_cell.length_a   1.000
_cell.length_b   1.000
_cell.length_c   1.000
_cell.angle_alpha   90.00
_cell.angle_beta   90.00
_cell.angle_gamma   90.00
#
_symmetry.space_group_name_H-M   'P 1'
#
loop_
_entity.id
_entity.type
_entity.pdbx_description
1 polymer ?
#
loop_
_entity_poly.entity_id
_entity_poly.type
_entity_poly.pdbx_seq_one_letter_code
_entity_poly.pdbx_strand_id
1 'polypeptide(L)'
;MSCNGTIAYKGDDDFYSCPTGDNGGWNIYAKPIEGQDKCMPVWLKADACFSGCAPTTTPCMPSSTPMHPHKQPHKHTFTSTIYTTTTSTTTTTKCTSPPVAPETFTSTSCSTIMLPTSTPTPPMPSPPAPMPPPPAPMPSPPAPVSTCPANLIGTNFEFPHLIVHVDEKHQDKALGNSLNGLAAGSKSSIFKFDIPASDAGKTCSLKFLLPAEGTMETSNYKLSGKGSFEFAILQAPATKDTTYETMPKVHDYLNDIELVPGNAYTVSSYPCPAGGSVGIWMYATGDAKLEYFQDFNPCPVGLYVTVA
;
A
#
# COMPACT_ATOMS: atom_id res chain seq x y z
N MET A 1 24.24 -11.28 4.82
CA MET A 1 24.96 -10.19 4.13
C MET A 1 26.40 -10.23 4.56
N SER A 2 27.30 -10.17 3.57
CA SER A 2 28.75 -10.16 3.75
C SER A 2 29.25 -8.74 4.05
N CYS A 3 30.45 -8.63 4.61
CA CYS A 3 31.02 -7.35 5.04
C CYS A 3 31.43 -6.41 3.90
N ASN A 4 31.34 -6.89 2.65
CA ASN A 4 31.46 -6.09 1.42
C ASN A 4 30.10 -5.61 0.88
N GLY A 5 29.01 -5.88 1.60
CA GLY A 5 27.64 -5.51 1.23
C GLY A 5 26.92 -6.54 0.35
N THR A 6 27.57 -7.64 -0.05
CA THR A 6 26.91 -8.69 -0.85
C THR A 6 25.82 -9.39 -0.02
N ILE A 7 24.63 -9.53 -0.59
CA ILE A 7 23.53 -10.27 0.03
C ILE A 7 23.69 -11.74 -0.33
N ALA A 8 23.55 -12.62 0.66
CA ALA A 8 23.46 -14.06 0.46
C ALA A 8 22.16 -14.55 1.09
N TYR A 9 21.44 -15.43 0.40
CA TYR A 9 20.23 -16.08 0.86
C TYR A 9 20.50 -17.59 1.00
N LYS A 10 20.31 -18.15 2.20
CA LYS A 10 20.63 -19.55 2.53
C LYS A 10 22.07 -19.97 2.20
N GLY A 11 23.01 -19.01 2.26
CA GLY A 11 24.44 -19.24 2.01
C GLY A 11 24.86 -19.12 0.54
N ASP A 12 23.93 -18.83 -0.35
CA ASP A 12 24.16 -18.59 -1.77
C ASP A 12 24.02 -17.08 -2.08
N ASP A 13 24.95 -16.50 -2.84
CA ASP A 13 24.89 -15.11 -3.30
C ASP A 13 24.55 -14.97 -4.79
N ASP A 14 24.28 -16.08 -5.48
CA ASP A 14 23.74 -16.09 -6.83
C ASP A 14 22.21 -15.88 -6.81
N PHE A 15 21.78 -14.87 -7.55
CA PHE A 15 20.38 -14.62 -7.84
C PHE A 15 20.14 -14.62 -9.34
N TYR A 16 18.88 -14.73 -9.74
CA TYR A 16 18.47 -14.77 -11.15
C TYR A 16 17.42 -13.69 -11.39
N SER A 17 17.74 -12.75 -12.28
CA SER A 17 16.78 -11.77 -12.76
C SER A 17 16.10 -12.32 -14.00
N CYS A 18 14.78 -12.51 -13.95
CA CYS A 18 14.00 -13.05 -15.05
C CYS A 18 12.99 -12.00 -15.53
N PRO A 19 12.77 -11.87 -16.85
CA PRO A 19 11.76 -10.97 -17.37
C PRO A 19 10.38 -11.52 -17.04
N THR A 20 9.49 -10.63 -16.61
CA THR A 20 8.10 -11.00 -16.31
C THR A 20 7.26 -11.21 -17.57
N GLY A 21 7.76 -10.80 -18.73
CA GLY A 21 7.03 -10.84 -20.01
C GLY A 21 6.20 -9.59 -20.27
N ASP A 22 5.95 -8.77 -19.25
CA ASP A 22 5.09 -7.59 -19.30
C ASP A 22 5.87 -6.33 -18.89
N ASN A 23 5.65 -5.22 -19.61
CA ASN A 23 6.16 -3.87 -19.29
C ASN A 23 7.68 -3.76 -19.03
N GLY A 24 8.49 -4.69 -19.54
CA GLY A 24 9.94 -4.72 -19.33
C GLY A 24 10.34 -4.96 -17.86
N GLY A 25 9.42 -5.44 -17.03
CA GLY A 25 9.66 -5.76 -15.63
C GLY A 25 10.54 -6.99 -15.44
N TRP A 26 11.24 -7.03 -14.30
CA TRP A 26 12.12 -8.13 -13.93
C TRP A 26 11.92 -8.51 -12.47
N ASN A 27 11.76 -9.81 -12.22
CA ASN A 27 11.72 -10.38 -10.88
C ASN A 27 13.07 -11.01 -10.54
N ILE A 28 13.41 -11.05 -9.25
CA ILE A 28 14.65 -11.65 -8.75
C ILE A 28 14.31 -12.94 -7.99
N TYR A 29 14.97 -14.03 -8.36
CA TYR A 29 14.78 -15.36 -7.79
C TYR A 29 16.07 -15.87 -7.19
N ALA A 30 15.98 -16.61 -6.09
CA ALA A 30 17.13 -17.27 -5.46
C ALA A 30 17.54 -18.58 -6.16
N LYS A 31 16.80 -19.00 -7.19
CA LYS A 31 17.08 -20.19 -8.02
C LYS A 31 16.67 -19.91 -9.46
N PRO A 32 17.30 -20.56 -10.45
CA PRO A 32 16.85 -20.48 -11.84
C PRO A 32 15.43 -21.02 -11.98
N ILE A 33 14.65 -20.42 -12.89
CA ILE A 33 13.33 -20.92 -13.28
C ILE A 33 13.53 -21.85 -14.49
N GLU A 34 13.07 -23.10 -14.36
CA GLU A 34 13.16 -24.08 -15.44
C GLU A 34 12.29 -23.67 -16.64
N GLY A 35 12.85 -23.72 -17.86
CA GLY A 35 12.17 -23.34 -19.10
C GLY A 35 12.11 -21.83 -19.39
N GLN A 36 12.82 -20.99 -18.62
CA GLN A 36 12.91 -19.54 -18.83
C GLN A 36 14.33 -19.12 -19.26
N ASP A 37 14.63 -19.25 -20.55
CA ASP A 37 15.97 -18.99 -21.13
C ASP A 37 16.42 -17.52 -21.06
N LYS A 38 15.51 -16.61 -20.71
CA LYS A 38 15.81 -15.17 -20.59
C LYS A 38 16.21 -14.74 -19.18
N CYS A 39 16.20 -15.65 -18.20
CA CYS A 39 16.74 -15.39 -16.88
C CYS A 39 18.26 -15.20 -16.94
N MET A 40 18.76 -14.15 -16.30
CA MET A 40 20.20 -13.87 -16.20
C MET A 40 20.67 -13.89 -14.75
N PRO A 41 21.90 -14.38 -14.48
CA PRO A 41 22.47 -14.31 -13.15
C PRO A 41 22.75 -12.86 -12.75
N VAL A 42 22.44 -12.52 -11.49
CA VAL A 42 22.67 -11.21 -10.87
C VAL A 42 23.14 -11.39 -9.42
N TRP A 43 23.83 -10.40 -8.89
CA TRP A 43 24.21 -10.34 -7.47
C TRP A 43 23.64 -9.08 -6.82
N LEU A 44 23.18 -9.20 -5.58
CA LEU A 44 22.62 -8.08 -4.84
C LEU A 44 23.66 -7.50 -3.89
N LYS A 45 23.82 -6.17 -3.92
CA LYS A 45 24.75 -5.45 -3.06
C LYS A 45 24.04 -4.31 -2.35
N ALA A 46 24.12 -4.30 -1.04
CA ALA A 46 23.66 -3.18 -0.21
C ALA A 46 24.56 -1.96 -0.44
N ASP A 47 23.94 -0.78 -0.47
CA ASP A 47 24.59 0.50 -0.70
C ASP A 47 25.36 0.98 0.55
N ALA A 48 24.67 1.13 1.68
CA ALA A 48 25.21 1.67 2.94
C ALA A 48 24.68 0.92 4.17
N CYS A 49 23.75 -0.02 4.01
CA CYS A 49 23.21 -0.83 5.11
C CYS A 49 24.00 -2.12 5.35
N PHE A 50 25.33 -2.02 5.48
CA PHE A 50 26.18 -3.14 5.88
C PHE A 50 27.32 -2.69 6.78
N SER A 51 27.67 -3.50 7.76
CA SER A 51 28.87 -3.27 8.58
C SER A 51 30.08 -3.67 7.73
N GLY A 52 30.88 -2.68 7.34
CA GLY A 52 32.15 -2.92 6.63
C GLY A 52 33.03 -3.90 7.39
N CYS A 53 33.90 -4.62 6.68
CA CYS A 53 34.80 -5.57 7.32
C CYS A 53 35.69 -4.82 8.34
N ALA A 54 35.84 -5.38 9.54
CA ALA A 54 36.85 -4.89 10.48
C ALA A 54 38.22 -4.90 9.76
N PRO A 55 39.04 -3.84 9.89
CA PRO A 55 40.37 -3.84 9.31
C PRO A 55 41.11 -5.04 9.87
N THR A 56 41.46 -5.98 8.99
CA THR A 56 42.30 -7.11 9.36
C THR A 56 43.62 -6.51 9.79
N THR A 57 43.94 -6.60 11.08
CA THR A 57 45.26 -6.29 11.61
C THR A 57 46.21 -7.38 11.13
N THR A 58 46.60 -7.31 9.85
CA THR A 58 47.73 -8.07 9.35
C THR A 58 48.99 -7.46 9.97
N PRO A 59 49.79 -8.22 10.74
CA PRO A 59 51.07 -7.73 11.23
C PRO A 59 51.94 -7.40 10.02
N CYS A 60 52.45 -6.17 9.97
CA CYS A 60 53.40 -5.73 8.97
C CYS A 60 54.69 -6.55 9.13
N MET A 61 54.92 -7.53 8.25
CA MET A 61 56.26 -8.03 8.00
C MET A 61 56.85 -7.26 6.81
N PRO A 62 58.14 -6.85 6.88
CA PRO A 62 58.74 -6.00 5.88
C PRO A 62 58.94 -6.73 4.55
N SER A 63 58.79 -5.92 3.51
CA SER A 63 58.81 -6.23 2.10
C SER A 63 60.13 -6.83 1.61
N SER A 64 60.05 -7.85 0.76
CA SER A 64 61.05 -8.12 -0.28
C SER A 64 60.35 -8.48 -1.58
N THR A 65 60.38 -7.57 -2.54
CA THR A 65 59.98 -7.77 -3.94
C THR A 65 60.80 -8.86 -4.62
N PRO A 66 60.22 -9.58 -5.59
CA PRO A 66 60.60 -9.31 -6.98
C PRO A 66 59.41 -9.19 -7.95
N MET A 67 59.63 -8.41 -9.01
CA MET A 67 58.71 -8.02 -10.08
C MET A 67 58.27 -9.17 -11.01
N HIS A 68 57.01 -9.19 -11.47
CA HIS A 68 56.58 -9.36 -12.88
C HIS A 68 55.05 -9.16 -13.04
N PRO A 69 54.49 -8.93 -14.25
CA PRO A 69 53.62 -7.79 -14.52
C PRO A 69 52.16 -8.18 -14.68
N HIS A 70 51.26 -7.32 -14.20
CA HIS A 70 49.85 -7.39 -14.59
C HIS A 70 49.35 -6.05 -15.10
N LYS A 71 48.79 -6.11 -16.31
CA LYS A 71 48.31 -4.98 -17.12
C LYS A 71 47.19 -4.21 -16.39
N GLN A 72 47.31 -2.89 -16.37
CA GLN A 72 46.20 -1.94 -16.35
C GLN A 72 45.79 -1.62 -17.80
N PRO A 73 44.70 -0.86 -18.09
CA PRO A 73 43.48 -0.54 -17.29
C PRO A 73 42.19 -0.56 -18.15
N HIS A 74 41.01 -0.38 -17.54
CA HIS A 74 39.96 0.44 -18.15
C HIS A 74 39.33 1.36 -17.10
N LYS A 75 39.35 2.66 -17.39
CA LYS A 75 39.02 3.79 -16.53
C LYS A 75 37.73 4.41 -17.08
N HIS A 76 36.65 4.43 -16.31
CA HIS A 76 35.47 5.21 -16.65
C HIS A 76 35.41 6.46 -15.76
N THR A 77 35.58 7.60 -16.41
CA THR A 77 35.49 8.95 -15.88
C THR A 77 34.03 9.32 -15.64
N PHE A 78 33.68 9.72 -14.41
CA PHE A 78 32.40 10.37 -14.13
C PHE A 78 32.62 11.87 -13.96
N THR A 79 31.89 12.65 -14.76
CA THR A 79 31.83 14.11 -14.72
C THR A 79 30.66 14.54 -13.83
N SER A 80 30.92 15.35 -12.80
CA SER A 80 29.89 15.88 -11.89
C SER A 80 29.51 17.30 -12.29
N THR A 81 28.24 17.52 -12.62
CA THR A 81 27.68 18.85 -12.90
C THR A 81 27.10 19.43 -11.61
N ILE A 82 27.59 20.60 -11.20
CA ILE A 82 27.13 21.35 -10.04
C ILE A 82 26.05 22.35 -10.52
N TYR A 83 24.87 22.33 -9.91
CA TYR A 83 23.83 23.35 -10.11
C TYR A 83 23.71 24.24 -8.88
N THR A 84 23.71 25.55 -9.12
CA THR A 84 23.66 26.63 -8.13
C THR A 84 22.21 26.90 -7.69
N THR A 85 21.97 26.99 -6.39
CA THR A 85 20.64 27.25 -5.79
C THR A 85 20.44 28.75 -5.58
N THR A 86 19.37 29.32 -6.15
CA THR A 86 18.96 30.72 -5.93
C THR A 86 17.88 30.79 -4.85
N THR A 87 18.13 31.52 -3.77
CA THR A 87 17.19 31.75 -2.67
C THR A 87 16.23 32.90 -3.02
N SER A 88 14.93 32.71 -2.87
CA SER A 88 13.92 33.77 -2.98
C SER A 88 13.13 33.90 -1.67
N THR A 89 13.09 35.10 -1.12
CA THR A 89 12.40 35.49 0.12
C THR A 89 11.00 36.00 -0.20
N THR A 90 9.97 35.43 0.45
CA THR A 90 8.59 35.91 0.37
C THR A 90 8.07 36.36 1.74
N THR A 91 7.61 37.61 1.77
CA THR A 91 7.03 38.34 2.90
C THR A 91 5.59 37.88 3.17
N THR A 92 5.28 37.54 4.43
CA THR A 92 3.94 37.07 4.86
C THR A 92 3.06 38.23 5.32
N THR A 93 1.89 38.40 4.71
CA THR A 93 0.84 39.32 5.18
C THR A 93 -0.26 38.50 5.86
N LYS A 94 -0.56 38.78 7.14
CA LYS A 94 -1.65 38.14 7.91
C LYS A 94 -3.00 38.77 7.57
N CYS A 95 -4.04 37.95 7.40
CA CYS A 95 -5.45 38.35 7.42
C CYS A 95 -6.21 37.68 8.57
N THR A 96 -7.01 38.49 9.25
CA THR A 96 -7.84 38.17 10.42
C THR A 96 -9.26 37.80 9.97
N SER A 97 -9.89 36.78 10.57
CA SER A 97 -11.32 36.47 10.36
C SER A 97 -12.18 36.82 11.60
N PRO A 98 -13.46 37.22 11.42
CA PRO A 98 -14.39 37.54 12.50
C PRO A 98 -15.25 36.33 12.97
N PRO A 99 -15.91 36.42 14.15
CA PRO A 99 -16.54 35.28 14.83
C PRO A 99 -18.00 35.05 14.38
N VAL A 100 -18.39 33.77 14.29
CA VAL A 100 -19.77 33.32 13.97
C VAL A 100 -20.47 32.83 15.24
N ALA A 101 -21.73 33.25 15.41
CA ALA A 101 -22.62 32.95 16.53
C ALA A 101 -23.23 31.53 16.46
N PRO A 102 -23.73 30.97 17.57
CA PRO A 102 -24.32 29.63 17.58
C PRO A 102 -25.85 29.67 17.38
N GLU A 103 -26.37 28.77 16.54
CA GLU A 103 -27.81 28.49 16.46
C GLU A 103 -28.17 27.14 17.10
N THR A 104 -29.39 27.11 17.62
CA THR A 104 -29.97 26.11 18.52
C THR A 104 -30.93 25.22 17.72
N PHE A 105 -30.95 23.91 17.94
CA PHE A 105 -32.00 23.02 17.40
C PHE A 105 -32.62 22.17 18.51
N THR A 106 -33.96 22.28 18.60
CA THR A 106 -34.83 21.61 19.56
C THR A 106 -35.45 20.31 19.02
N SER A 107 -35.40 19.28 19.87
CA SER A 107 -36.42 18.27 20.25
C SER A 107 -37.46 17.79 19.24
N THR A 108 -37.66 16.46 19.15
CA THR A 108 -38.96 15.80 19.41
C THR A 108 -38.77 14.29 19.60
N SER A 109 -39.22 13.76 20.75
CA SER A 109 -39.31 12.33 21.06
C SER A 109 -40.78 11.90 21.02
N CYS A 110 -41.08 10.74 20.41
CA CYS A 110 -42.42 10.15 20.40
C CYS A 110 -42.43 8.88 21.28
N SER A 111 -43.32 8.86 22.27
CA SER A 111 -43.64 7.69 23.11
C SER A 111 -45.02 7.17 22.75
N THR A 112 -45.17 5.84 22.66
CA THR A 112 -46.46 5.18 22.43
C THR A 112 -46.85 4.34 23.65
N ILE A 113 -48.09 4.53 24.08
CA ILE A 113 -48.77 3.95 25.24
C ILE A 113 -49.25 2.52 24.90
N MET A 114 -49.13 1.57 25.84
CA MET A 114 -49.81 0.26 25.78
C MET A 114 -50.65 0.01 27.03
N LEU A 115 -51.84 -0.54 26.81
CA LEU A 115 -52.96 -0.79 27.74
C LEU A 115 -52.84 -2.20 28.36
N PRO A 116 -53.39 -2.48 29.56
CA PRO A 116 -53.23 -3.78 30.23
C PRO A 116 -54.40 -4.73 30.00
N THR A 117 -54.14 -6.04 29.94
CA THR A 117 -55.20 -7.06 30.00
C THR A 117 -54.80 -8.35 30.74
N SER A 118 -55.74 -8.75 31.59
CA SER A 118 -56.01 -9.95 32.41
C SER A 118 -55.20 -11.25 32.27
N THR A 119 -54.93 -11.81 33.45
CA THR A 119 -54.60 -13.20 33.81
C THR A 119 -55.66 -14.24 33.45
N PRO A 120 -55.24 -15.47 33.13
CA PRO A 120 -55.96 -16.66 33.60
C PRO A 120 -55.06 -17.74 34.27
N THR A 121 -55.71 -18.49 35.15
CA THR A 121 -55.30 -19.61 36.03
C THR A 121 -54.89 -20.91 35.29
N PRO A 122 -54.30 -21.91 35.99
CA PRO A 122 -53.40 -22.91 35.41
C PRO A 122 -54.09 -24.19 34.88
N PRO A 123 -53.49 -24.89 33.90
CA PRO A 123 -53.86 -26.26 33.56
C PRO A 123 -52.95 -27.32 34.20
N MET A 124 -53.56 -28.49 34.40
CA MET A 124 -53.14 -29.74 35.05
C MET A 124 -51.92 -30.43 34.37
N PRO A 125 -51.21 -31.39 35.05
CA PRO A 125 -50.03 -32.03 34.49
C PRO A 125 -50.37 -33.00 33.36
N SER A 126 -49.64 -32.89 32.24
CA SER A 126 -49.72 -33.79 31.09
C SER A 126 -48.82 -35.03 31.28
N PRO A 127 -49.14 -36.17 30.63
CA PRO A 127 -48.32 -37.39 30.68
C PRO A 127 -46.96 -37.22 29.98
N PRO A 128 -45.98 -38.13 30.22
CA PRO A 128 -44.62 -38.01 29.68
C PRO A 128 -44.61 -38.08 28.16
N ALA A 129 -43.91 -37.13 27.53
CA ALA A 129 -43.69 -37.12 26.08
C ALA A 129 -42.83 -38.31 25.62
N PRO A 130 -43.03 -38.83 24.40
CA PRO A 130 -42.12 -39.79 23.79
C PRO A 130 -40.72 -39.19 23.62
N MET A 131 -39.68 -40.02 23.74
CA MET A 131 -38.29 -39.62 23.53
C MET A 131 -38.10 -38.92 22.16
N PRO A 132 -37.34 -37.81 22.10
CA PRO A 132 -37.03 -37.15 20.85
C PRO A 132 -36.15 -38.05 19.98
N PRO A 133 -36.29 -37.99 18.64
CA PRO A 133 -35.36 -38.66 17.74
C PRO A 133 -33.92 -38.17 17.96
N PRO A 134 -32.90 -38.99 17.63
CA PRO A 134 -31.51 -38.58 17.75
C PRO A 134 -31.26 -37.26 16.98
N PRO A 135 -30.37 -36.38 17.48
CA PRO A 135 -30.04 -35.14 16.81
C PRO A 135 -29.65 -35.42 15.36
N ALA A 136 -30.20 -34.65 14.43
CA ALA A 136 -29.71 -34.64 13.05
C ALA A 136 -28.18 -34.45 13.07
N PRO A 137 -27.44 -35.05 12.11
CA PRO A 137 -26.01 -34.81 11.97
C PRO A 137 -25.76 -33.31 12.00
N MET A 138 -24.91 -32.88 12.94
CA MET A 138 -24.48 -31.49 13.04
C MET A 138 -24.02 -31.05 11.64
N PRO A 139 -24.46 -29.89 11.12
CA PRO A 139 -23.97 -29.38 9.85
C PRO A 139 -22.45 -29.42 9.91
N SER A 140 -21.82 -30.00 8.88
CA SER A 140 -20.37 -29.96 8.72
C SER A 140 -19.90 -28.52 8.97
N PRO A 141 -18.75 -28.30 9.65
CA PRO A 141 -18.17 -26.98 9.79
C PRO A 141 -18.21 -26.28 8.43
N PRO A 142 -18.63 -25.00 8.35
CA PRO A 142 -18.59 -24.27 7.09
C PRO A 142 -17.22 -24.45 6.46
N ALA A 143 -17.17 -24.78 5.18
CA ALA A 143 -15.93 -24.79 4.42
C ALA A 143 -15.16 -23.48 4.71
N PRO A 144 -13.82 -23.50 4.81
CA PRO A 144 -13.06 -22.28 5.02
C PRO A 144 -13.48 -21.28 3.95
N VAL A 145 -14.18 -20.23 4.37
CA VAL A 145 -14.65 -19.19 3.45
C VAL A 145 -13.40 -18.65 2.78
N SER A 146 -13.37 -18.64 1.45
CA SER A 146 -12.27 -18.06 0.69
C SER A 146 -12.15 -16.58 1.07
N THR A 147 -11.16 -16.28 1.89
CA THR A 147 -10.93 -15.02 2.62
C THR A 147 -10.31 -13.91 1.78
N CYS A 148 -10.13 -14.17 0.48
CA CYS A 148 -9.56 -13.20 -0.43
C CYS A 148 -10.63 -12.42 -1.20
N PRO A 149 -10.67 -11.09 -1.06
CA PRO A 149 -11.82 -10.29 -1.48
C PRO A 149 -11.93 -10.15 -3.01
N ALA A 150 -10.82 -10.26 -3.73
CA ALA A 150 -10.80 -10.41 -5.18
C ALA A 150 -9.48 -11.01 -5.63
N ASN A 151 -9.51 -11.72 -6.76
CA ASN A 151 -8.30 -12.14 -7.45
C ASN A 151 -7.99 -11.13 -8.57
N LEU A 152 -6.80 -10.54 -8.52
CA LEU A 152 -6.28 -9.68 -9.58
C LEU A 152 -5.53 -10.49 -10.66
N ILE A 153 -5.17 -11.74 -10.38
CA ILE A 153 -4.52 -12.64 -11.34
C ILE A 153 -5.45 -12.86 -12.54
N GLY A 154 -4.94 -12.63 -13.74
CA GLY A 154 -5.70 -12.78 -14.98
C GLY A 154 -6.59 -11.58 -15.33
N THR A 155 -6.52 -10.49 -14.56
CA THR A 155 -7.12 -9.19 -14.91
C THR A 155 -6.05 -8.23 -15.39
N ASN A 156 -6.42 -7.24 -16.21
CA ASN A 156 -5.52 -6.14 -16.55
C ASN A 156 -5.56 -5.12 -15.40
N PHE A 157 -4.44 -4.93 -14.70
CA PHE A 157 -4.38 -4.02 -13.57
C PHE A 157 -3.02 -3.33 -13.46
N GLU A 158 -3.04 -2.15 -12.85
CA GLU A 158 -1.88 -1.35 -12.50
C GLU A 158 -1.79 -1.23 -10.97
N PHE A 159 -0.58 -1.36 -10.46
CA PHE A 159 -0.23 -1.07 -9.06
C PHE A 159 0.45 0.30 -8.97
N PRO A 160 0.47 0.95 -7.79
CA PRO A 160 1.09 2.26 -7.67
C PRO A 160 2.60 2.17 -7.91
N HIS A 161 3.09 3.01 -8.82
CA HIS A 161 4.51 3.12 -9.16
C HIS A 161 5.26 4.08 -8.22
N LEU A 162 4.52 4.84 -7.42
CA LEU A 162 5.04 5.70 -6.35
C LEU A 162 3.97 5.82 -5.26
N ILE A 163 4.38 5.71 -4.00
CA ILE A 163 3.53 6.06 -2.86
C ILE A 163 4.27 7.11 -2.04
N VAL A 164 3.65 8.27 -1.85
CA VAL A 164 4.23 9.39 -1.09
C VAL A 164 3.34 9.70 0.09
N HIS A 165 3.93 9.75 1.27
CA HIS A 165 3.21 10.24 2.45
C HIS A 165 3.32 11.75 2.52
N VAL A 166 2.21 12.41 2.87
CA VAL A 166 2.19 13.83 3.22
C VAL A 166 1.63 13.99 4.63
N ASP A 167 2.08 15.02 5.33
CA ASP A 167 1.68 15.29 6.72
C ASP A 167 1.29 16.76 6.87
N GLU A 168 0.02 17.01 7.16
CA GLU A 168 -0.50 18.36 7.37
C GLU A 168 0.20 19.10 8.52
N LYS A 169 0.78 18.37 9.49
CA LYS A 169 1.54 18.98 10.60
C LYS A 169 2.99 19.30 10.26
N HIS A 170 3.52 18.74 9.18
CA HIS A 170 4.90 18.96 8.73
C HIS A 170 4.86 19.31 7.24
N GLN A 171 4.28 20.48 6.92
CA GLN A 171 3.78 20.77 5.58
C GLN A 171 4.87 20.83 4.50
N ASP A 172 6.08 21.22 4.89
CA ASP A 172 7.26 21.44 4.03
C ASP A 172 8.18 20.20 3.95
N LYS A 173 7.85 19.12 4.66
CA LYS A 173 8.70 17.93 4.74
C LYS A 173 8.33 16.90 3.68
N ALA A 174 9.26 16.66 2.74
CA ALA A 174 9.18 15.52 1.84
C ALA A 174 9.49 14.22 2.60
N LEU A 175 8.59 13.24 2.52
CA LEU A 175 8.77 11.93 3.18
C LEU A 175 9.33 10.86 2.23
N GLY A 176 9.47 11.17 0.94
CA GLY A 176 10.03 10.27 -0.05
C GLY A 176 9.04 9.20 -0.52
N ASN A 177 9.59 8.18 -1.19
CA ASN A 177 8.82 7.02 -1.62
C ASN A 177 8.61 6.04 -0.47
N SER A 178 7.43 5.46 -0.42
CA SER A 178 7.02 4.40 0.50
C SER A 178 6.55 3.17 -0.29
N LEU A 179 6.52 2.04 0.40
CA LEU A 179 5.85 0.82 -0.09
C LEU A 179 4.50 0.60 0.63
N ASN A 180 4.21 1.43 1.63
CA ASN A 180 2.99 1.33 2.42
C ASN A 180 2.01 2.41 2.00
N GLY A 181 0.72 2.09 2.04
CA GLY A 181 -0.34 3.08 2.13
C GLY A 181 -0.58 3.46 3.60
N LEU A 182 -0.75 4.75 3.87
CA LEU A 182 -1.02 5.31 5.20
C LEU A 182 -2.10 6.40 5.13
N ALA A 183 -3.11 6.29 5.96
CA ALA A 183 -4.08 7.35 6.21
C ALA A 183 -4.46 7.33 7.69
N ALA A 184 -4.03 8.34 8.45
CA ALA A 184 -4.26 8.42 9.89
C ALA A 184 -4.03 9.85 10.41
N GLY A 185 -5.10 10.50 10.87
CA GLY A 185 -5.03 11.86 11.41
C GLY A 185 -4.47 12.85 10.37
N SER A 186 -3.35 13.51 10.68
CA SER A 186 -2.72 14.48 9.76
C SER A 186 -1.92 13.85 8.63
N LYS A 187 -1.68 12.54 8.65
CA LYS A 187 -0.90 11.83 7.63
C LYS A 187 -1.82 11.17 6.61
N SER A 188 -1.51 11.35 5.35
CA SER A 188 -2.23 10.76 4.21
C SER A 188 -1.24 10.30 3.13
N SER A 189 -1.73 9.59 2.12
CA SER A 189 -0.89 9.04 1.05
C SER A 189 -1.37 9.45 -0.31
N ILE A 190 -0.43 9.79 -1.19
CA ILE A 190 -0.66 10.01 -2.60
C ILE A 190 -0.01 8.88 -3.39
N PHE A 191 -0.80 8.25 -4.25
CA PHE A 191 -0.43 7.12 -5.08
C PHE A 191 -0.31 7.60 -6.53
N LYS A 192 0.81 7.30 -7.19
CA LYS A 192 0.97 7.53 -8.63
C LYS A 192 0.74 6.21 -9.36
N PHE A 193 -0.17 6.21 -10.32
CA PHE A 193 -0.34 5.12 -11.27
C PHE A 193 0.10 5.60 -12.65
N ASP A 194 0.92 4.80 -13.32
CA ASP A 194 1.27 5.01 -14.72
C ASP A 194 0.32 4.13 -15.55
N ILE A 195 -0.43 4.74 -16.48
CA ILE A 195 -1.45 4.04 -17.27
C ILE A 195 -0.90 3.81 -18.69
N PRO A 196 -0.75 2.57 -19.15
CA PRO A 196 -0.22 2.27 -20.48
C PRO A 196 -1.00 2.96 -21.61
N ALA A 197 -0.29 3.35 -22.67
CA ALA A 197 -0.91 3.93 -23.87
C ALA A 197 -1.86 2.93 -24.58
N SER A 198 -1.63 1.63 -24.39
CA SER A 198 -2.49 0.55 -24.90
C SER A 198 -3.89 0.51 -24.28
N ASP A 199 -4.12 1.25 -23.19
CA ASP A 199 -5.42 1.33 -22.53
C ASP A 199 -6.27 2.51 -23.01
N ALA A 200 -5.87 3.13 -24.13
CA ALA A 200 -6.66 4.18 -24.77
C ALA A 200 -8.06 3.67 -25.13
N GLY A 201 -9.09 4.43 -24.72
CA GLY A 201 -10.49 4.08 -24.94
C GLY A 201 -11.06 3.03 -23.99
N LYS A 202 -10.28 2.54 -23.02
CA LYS A 202 -10.74 1.62 -21.97
C LYS A 202 -11.23 2.37 -20.73
N THR A 203 -11.88 1.63 -19.84
CA THR A 203 -12.33 2.14 -18.54
C THR A 203 -11.40 1.69 -17.43
N CYS A 204 -10.94 2.65 -16.64
CA CYS A 204 -10.12 2.44 -15.46
C CYS A 204 -11.01 2.49 -14.21
N SER A 205 -10.89 1.49 -13.34
CA SER A 205 -11.58 1.43 -12.06
C SER A 205 -10.58 1.43 -10.93
N LEU A 206 -10.68 2.42 -10.04
CA LEU A 206 -9.91 2.47 -8.82
C LEU A 206 -10.50 1.49 -7.81
N LYS A 207 -9.71 0.49 -7.40
CA LYS A 207 -10.12 -0.53 -6.45
C LYS A 207 -9.25 -0.51 -5.20
N PHE A 208 -9.90 -0.63 -4.05
CA PHE A 208 -9.23 -0.90 -2.78
C PHE A 208 -9.55 -2.32 -2.32
N LEU A 209 -8.52 -3.11 -2.05
CA LEU A 209 -8.66 -4.50 -1.64
C LEU A 209 -8.19 -4.64 -0.19
N LEU A 210 -9.06 -5.16 0.67
CA LEU A 210 -8.74 -5.40 2.08
C LEU A 210 -9.05 -6.84 2.46
N PRO A 211 -8.06 -7.74 2.45
CA PRO A 211 -8.26 -9.13 2.85
C PRO A 211 -8.72 -9.29 4.30
N ALA A 212 -9.32 -10.43 4.61
CA ALA A 212 -9.62 -10.75 5.99
C ALA A 212 -8.32 -10.93 6.79
N GLU A 213 -8.31 -10.57 8.06
CA GLU A 213 -7.11 -10.71 8.90
C GLU A 213 -6.64 -12.17 8.96
N GLY A 214 -5.32 -12.37 8.95
CA GLY A 214 -4.69 -13.70 9.03
C GLY A 214 -4.68 -14.49 7.72
N THR A 215 -5.06 -13.88 6.60
CA THR A 215 -5.21 -14.59 5.31
C THR A 215 -4.18 -14.17 4.25
N MET A 216 -3.33 -13.22 4.64
CA MET A 216 -2.22 -12.72 3.86
C MET A 216 -0.95 -13.47 4.27
N GLU A 217 -0.17 -13.90 3.30
CA GLU A 217 1.04 -14.71 3.55
C GLU A 217 2.28 -13.84 3.74
N THR A 218 2.39 -12.74 2.97
CA THR A 218 3.60 -11.92 2.87
C THR A 218 3.40 -10.48 3.36
N SER A 219 2.18 -10.09 3.70
CA SER A 219 1.83 -8.72 4.06
C SER A 219 0.89 -8.69 5.27
N ASN A 220 0.73 -7.49 5.85
CA ASN A 220 -0.22 -7.20 6.90
C ASN A 220 -0.78 -5.78 6.74
N TYR A 221 -1.81 -5.48 7.53
CA TYR A 221 -2.31 -4.13 7.69
C TYR A 221 -2.70 -3.88 9.15
N LYS A 222 -2.82 -2.60 9.49
CA LYS A 222 -3.32 -2.11 10.76
C LYS A 222 -4.49 -1.18 10.47
N LEU A 223 -5.70 -1.66 10.71
CA LEU A 223 -6.92 -0.88 10.61
C LEU A 223 -7.47 -0.62 12.02
N SER A 224 -7.84 0.62 12.32
CA SER A 224 -8.48 0.99 13.58
C SER A 224 -9.33 2.25 13.44
N GLY A 225 -10.18 2.53 14.43
CA GLY A 225 -11.12 3.65 14.40
C GLY A 225 -12.44 3.30 13.70
N LYS A 226 -13.43 4.19 13.82
CA LYS A 226 -14.72 4.10 13.15
C LYS A 226 -14.87 5.33 12.24
N GLY A 227 -14.35 5.23 11.02
CA GLY A 227 -14.45 6.31 10.05
C GLY A 227 -14.21 5.85 8.62
N SER A 228 -14.51 6.74 7.68
CA SER A 228 -14.38 6.49 6.24
C SER A 228 -13.00 6.90 5.72
N PHE A 229 -12.61 6.30 4.61
CA PHE A 229 -11.47 6.74 3.82
C PHE A 229 -11.97 7.41 2.56
N GLU A 230 -11.52 8.64 2.33
CA GLU A 230 -11.87 9.42 1.16
C GLU A 230 -10.73 9.39 0.15
N PHE A 231 -11.11 9.51 -1.12
CA PHE A 231 -10.19 9.48 -2.24
C PHE A 231 -10.42 10.68 -3.16
N ALA A 232 -9.35 11.15 -3.78
CA ALA A 232 -9.42 12.22 -4.76
C ALA A 232 -8.42 11.98 -5.90
N ILE A 233 -8.81 12.36 -7.12
CA ILE A 233 -7.90 12.50 -8.25
C ILE A 233 -7.25 13.87 -8.17
N LEU A 234 -5.93 13.92 -8.30
CA LEU A 234 -5.16 15.15 -8.32
C LEU A 234 -4.96 15.68 -9.75
N GLN A 235 -4.81 17.00 -9.89
CA GLN A 235 -4.57 17.68 -11.17
C GLN A 235 -3.25 17.25 -11.85
N ALA A 236 -2.31 16.71 -11.08
CA ALA A 236 -1.05 16.16 -11.54
C ALA A 236 -0.62 15.00 -10.62
N PRO A 237 0.22 14.06 -11.10
CA PRO A 237 0.81 13.03 -10.24
C PRO A 237 1.79 13.63 -9.21
N ALA A 238 1.92 12.97 -8.05
CA ALA A 238 2.96 13.30 -7.10
C ALA A 238 4.35 12.85 -7.57
N THR A 239 5.38 13.45 -6.95
CA THR A 239 6.79 13.09 -7.11
C THR A 239 7.38 12.71 -5.75
N LYS A 240 8.59 12.13 -5.72
CA LYS A 240 9.26 11.73 -4.47
C LYS A 240 9.47 12.89 -3.50
N ASP A 241 9.52 14.12 -4.02
CA ASP A 241 9.75 15.35 -3.25
C ASP A 241 8.44 16.07 -2.89
N THR A 242 7.29 15.49 -3.23
CA THR A 242 5.99 16.08 -2.89
C THR A 242 5.81 16.16 -1.38
N THR A 243 5.40 17.33 -0.91
CA THR A 243 5.09 17.65 0.48
C THR A 243 3.60 17.95 0.62
N TYR A 244 3.09 18.18 1.83
CA TYR A 244 1.70 18.60 1.98
C TYR A 244 1.45 19.99 1.40
N GLU A 245 2.42 20.91 1.49
CA GLU A 245 2.29 22.25 0.92
C GLU A 245 2.35 22.24 -0.62
N THR A 246 3.17 21.35 -1.18
CA THR A 246 3.45 21.30 -2.62
C THR A 246 2.64 20.24 -3.38
N MET A 247 1.77 19.50 -2.70
CA MET A 247 0.95 18.48 -3.37
C MET A 247 0.07 19.12 -4.46
N PRO A 248 -0.10 18.45 -5.61
CA PRO A 248 -1.02 18.93 -6.63
C PRO A 248 -2.43 19.08 -6.06
N LYS A 249 -3.16 20.09 -6.54
CA LYS A 249 -4.53 20.34 -6.09
C LYS A 249 -5.44 19.18 -6.49
N VAL A 250 -6.52 19.01 -5.74
CA VAL A 250 -7.60 18.08 -6.11
C VAL A 250 -8.23 18.54 -7.43
N HIS A 251 -8.38 17.60 -8.36
CA HIS A 251 -9.19 17.74 -9.57
C HIS A 251 -10.61 17.28 -9.29
N ASP A 252 -10.78 16.01 -8.90
CA ASP A 252 -12.08 15.41 -8.56
C ASP A 252 -12.02 14.71 -7.21
N TYR A 253 -13.08 14.88 -6.41
CA TYR A 253 -13.33 14.01 -5.26
C TYR A 253 -14.03 12.74 -5.71
N LEU A 254 -13.62 11.61 -5.15
CA LEU A 254 -14.19 10.29 -5.42
C LEU A 254 -15.06 9.85 -4.26
N ASN A 255 -15.66 8.66 -4.38
CA ASN A 255 -16.49 8.11 -3.31
C ASN A 255 -15.64 7.78 -2.08
N ASP A 256 -16.22 8.00 -0.90
CA ASP A 256 -15.67 7.49 0.35
C ASP A 256 -16.00 5.98 0.49
N ILE A 257 -15.18 5.29 1.26
CA ILE A 257 -15.42 3.89 1.60
C ILE A 257 -15.24 3.68 3.11
N GLU A 258 -16.16 2.91 3.69
CA GLU A 258 -15.97 2.35 5.02
C GLU A 258 -15.30 0.98 4.87
N LEU A 259 -14.05 0.89 5.33
CA LEU A 259 -13.25 -0.31 5.18
C LEU A 259 -13.61 -1.35 6.23
N VAL A 260 -13.94 -2.54 5.75
CA VAL A 260 -14.22 -3.73 6.54
C VAL A 260 -13.33 -4.86 6.01
N PRO A 261 -12.51 -5.49 6.86
CA PRO A 261 -11.71 -6.66 6.51
C PRO A 261 -12.49 -7.72 5.74
N GLY A 262 -11.88 -8.28 4.69
CA GLY A 262 -12.46 -9.33 3.84
C GLY A 262 -13.24 -8.84 2.63
N ASN A 263 -13.15 -7.54 2.28
CA ASN A 263 -13.94 -6.93 1.20
C ASN A 263 -13.08 -6.29 0.11
N ALA A 264 -13.67 -6.20 -1.09
CA ALA A 264 -13.14 -5.48 -2.25
C ALA A 264 -14.04 -4.28 -2.54
N TYR A 265 -13.45 -3.12 -2.72
CA TYR A 265 -14.16 -1.87 -2.94
C TYR A 265 -13.81 -1.33 -4.32
N THR A 266 -14.82 -0.89 -5.06
CA THR A 266 -14.61 -0.05 -6.25
C THR A 266 -14.90 1.38 -5.84
N VAL A 267 -13.86 2.20 -5.76
CA VAL A 267 -13.94 3.60 -5.33
C VAL A 267 -14.58 4.44 -6.44
N SER A 268 -14.13 4.26 -7.68
CA SER A 268 -14.65 4.99 -8.84
C SER A 268 -14.29 4.30 -10.14
N SER A 269 -15.01 4.63 -11.22
CA SER A 269 -14.66 4.25 -12.59
C SER A 269 -14.63 5.48 -13.49
N TYR A 270 -13.61 5.60 -14.34
CA TYR A 270 -13.40 6.73 -15.22
C TYR A 270 -12.67 6.29 -16.50
N PRO A 271 -12.70 7.08 -17.60
CA PRO A 271 -11.92 6.78 -18.79
C PRO A 271 -10.43 6.72 -18.48
N CYS A 272 -9.72 5.72 -19.00
CA CYS A 272 -8.28 5.59 -18.73
C CYS A 272 -7.48 6.77 -19.31
N PRO A 273 -6.65 7.47 -18.50
CA PRO A 273 -5.72 8.49 -19.00
C PRO A 273 -4.50 7.82 -19.64
N ALA A 274 -4.74 7.12 -20.75
CA ALA A 274 -3.76 6.25 -21.39
C ALA A 274 -2.50 7.00 -21.84
N GLY A 275 -1.34 6.41 -21.54
CA GLY A 275 -0.02 6.99 -21.80
C GLY A 275 0.38 8.09 -20.81
N GLY A 276 -0.44 8.36 -19.80
CA GLY A 276 -0.19 9.33 -18.76
C GLY A 276 -0.04 8.70 -17.37
N SER A 277 -0.01 9.57 -16.37
CA SER A 277 -0.01 9.16 -14.97
C SER A 277 -1.15 9.86 -14.23
N VAL A 278 -1.74 9.17 -13.26
CA VAL A 278 -2.76 9.72 -12.37
C VAL A 278 -2.25 9.73 -10.93
N GLY A 279 -2.49 10.84 -10.23
CA GLY A 279 -2.26 10.96 -8.79
C GLY A 279 -3.57 10.74 -8.03
N ILE A 280 -3.59 9.74 -7.14
CA ILE A 280 -4.73 9.46 -6.27
C ILE A 280 -4.34 9.79 -4.84
N TRP A 281 -5.07 10.69 -4.20
CA TRP A 281 -4.89 11.02 -2.78
C TRP A 281 -5.88 10.23 -1.94
N MET A 282 -5.39 9.53 -0.91
CA MET A 282 -6.19 8.80 0.06
C MET A 282 -5.94 9.40 1.45
N TYR A 283 -7.01 9.75 2.14
CA TYR A 283 -6.95 10.29 3.50
C TYR A 283 -8.10 9.75 4.35
N ALA A 284 -7.91 9.76 5.67
CA ALA A 284 -8.87 9.23 6.62
C ALA A 284 -9.74 10.36 7.19
N THR A 285 -11.02 10.08 7.43
CA THR A 285 -11.92 10.98 8.15
C THR A 285 -12.23 10.46 9.55
N GLY A 286 -12.55 11.36 10.47
CA GLY A 286 -12.82 11.01 11.87
C GLY A 286 -11.60 10.41 12.57
N ASP A 287 -11.79 9.28 13.27
CA ASP A 287 -10.74 8.57 14.00
C ASP A 287 -10.16 7.37 13.24
N ALA A 288 -10.54 7.19 11.96
CA ALA A 288 -10.06 6.10 11.12
C ALA A 288 -8.54 6.17 10.90
N LYS A 289 -7.91 5.00 10.95
CA LYS A 289 -6.48 4.84 10.75
C LYS A 289 -6.23 3.55 9.99
N LEU A 290 -5.47 3.66 8.92
CA LEU A 290 -5.04 2.55 8.12
C LEU A 290 -3.57 2.69 7.78
N GLU A 291 -2.82 1.61 7.98
CA GLU A 291 -1.50 1.40 7.42
C GLU A 291 -1.45 -0.01 6.81
N TYR A 292 -0.99 -0.16 5.58
CA TYR A 292 -0.83 -1.46 4.92
C TYR A 292 0.39 -1.43 3.99
N PHE A 293 1.01 -2.59 3.78
CA PHE A 293 2.02 -2.75 2.74
C PHE A 293 1.34 -3.13 1.42
N GLN A 294 1.59 -2.39 0.33
CA GLN A 294 1.00 -2.65 -0.97
C GLN A 294 1.52 -3.99 -1.51
N ASP A 295 0.66 -5.00 -1.58
CA ASP A 295 1.05 -6.36 -1.94
C ASP A 295 -0.04 -7.06 -2.74
N PHE A 296 0.37 -7.81 -3.76
CA PHE A 296 -0.48 -8.59 -4.64
C PHE A 296 -0.50 -10.09 -4.29
N ASN A 297 0.51 -10.58 -3.55
CA ASN A 297 0.75 -12.01 -3.39
C ASN A 297 -0.11 -12.67 -2.29
N PRO A 298 -0.54 -13.91 -2.52
CA PRO A 298 -1.55 -14.27 -3.53
C PRO A 298 -2.92 -13.61 -3.26
N CYS A 299 -3.10 -12.98 -2.10
CA CYS A 299 -4.29 -12.22 -1.77
C CYS A 299 -3.99 -10.72 -1.69
N PRO A 300 -4.39 -9.93 -2.69
CA PRO A 300 -3.98 -8.55 -2.80
C PRO A 300 -4.55 -7.67 -1.68
N VAL A 301 -3.69 -6.84 -1.11
CA VAL A 301 -4.05 -5.71 -0.24
C VAL A 301 -3.59 -4.41 -0.90
N GLY A 302 -4.43 -3.39 -0.76
CA GLY A 302 -4.08 -2.03 -1.14
C GLY A 302 -4.85 -1.51 -2.35
N LEU A 303 -4.30 -0.48 -2.97
CA LEU A 303 -4.95 0.31 -4.00
C LEU A 303 -4.45 -0.12 -5.39
N TYR A 304 -5.37 -0.33 -6.32
CA TYR A 304 -5.09 -0.80 -7.67
C TYR A 304 -5.98 -0.07 -8.68
N VAL A 305 -5.51 0.06 -9.91
CA VAL A 305 -6.35 0.47 -11.04
C VAL A 305 -6.58 -0.76 -11.91
N THR A 306 -7.82 -1.22 -12.04
CA THR A 306 -8.17 -2.30 -12.98
C THR A 306 -8.68 -1.71 -14.27
N VAL A 307 -8.38 -2.35 -15.40
CA VAL A 307 -8.73 -1.84 -16.74
C VAL A 307 -9.66 -2.82 -17.45
N ALA A 308 -10.75 -2.31 -18.03
CA ALA A 308 -11.76 -3.07 -18.78
C ALA A 308 -12.10 -2.39 -20.11
#